data_AF-A0AA95FA52-F1
#
_entry.id   AF-A0AA95FA52-F1
#
_cell.length_a   1.000
_cell.length_b   1.000
_cell.length_c   1.000
_cell.angle_alpha   90.00
_cell.angle_beta   90.00
_cell.angle_gamma   90.00
#
_symmetry.space_group_name_H-M   'P 1'
#
loop_
_entity.id
_entity.type
_entity.pdbx_description
1 polymer ?
#
loop_
_entity_poly.entity_id
_entity_poly.type
_entity_poly.pdbx_seq_one_letter_code
_entity_poly.pdbx_strand_id
1 'polypeptide(L)'
;MESRSRDIIRQSAIIAAASFMLIAAAVGSGAFGGTSVSELQDGALSAQGSYLAPAGPAFSIWSLIYLGLIAYTVWQALPAQRLDERQRAVGGWIALSMVLNGLWLVTAQFWSLIATVIMIALLLATLARVIVLLGRRPARGWPERVVVDGVNGLHFGWVTIATVANITAWLTQIAPESWAGQAEIWAVVVLVVVLVIGVAAALKTGRIAPALATSWGLAWLAVGRLTGEPESTTTAVAAIIVAVALVAAGVLAVTRRRRTPVHP
;
A
#
# COMPACT_ATOMS: atom_id res chain seq x y z
N MET A 1 -31.49 -20.45 0.98
CA MET A 1 -30.58 -20.86 -0.11
C MET A 1 -29.87 -19.68 -0.75
N GLU A 2 -30.58 -18.60 -1.04
CA GLU A 2 -30.05 -17.41 -1.73
C GLU A 2 -28.85 -16.73 -1.04
N SER A 3 -28.84 -16.65 0.29
CA SER A 3 -27.71 -16.09 1.06
C SER A 3 -26.43 -16.92 0.91
N ARG A 4 -26.55 -18.25 0.97
CA ARG A 4 -25.42 -19.17 0.82
C ARG A 4 -24.79 -19.09 -0.56
N SER A 5 -25.60 -18.96 -1.62
CA SER A 5 -25.11 -18.78 -2.99
C SER A 5 -24.34 -17.46 -3.14
N ARG A 6 -24.84 -16.37 -2.55
CA ARG A 6 -24.14 -15.06 -2.56
C ARG A 6 -22.78 -15.13 -1.87
N ASP A 7 -22.65 -15.87 -0.77
CA ASP A 7 -21.36 -16.01 -0.09
C ASP A 7 -20.35 -16.84 -0.88
N ILE A 8 -20.80 -17.88 -1.59
CA ILE A 8 -19.95 -18.66 -2.48
C ILE A 8 -19.45 -17.78 -3.63
N ILE A 9 -20.33 -17.01 -4.25
CA ILE A 9 -19.96 -16.04 -5.30
C ILE A 9 -18.91 -15.06 -4.77
N ARG A 10 -19.08 -14.51 -3.56
CA ARG A 10 -18.09 -13.65 -2.92
C ARG A 10 -16.73 -14.35 -2.77
N GLN A 11 -16.70 -15.56 -2.24
CA GLN A 11 -15.47 -16.33 -2.04
C GLN A 11 -14.76 -16.61 -3.37
N SER A 12 -15.51 -17.04 -4.39
CA SER A 12 -15.01 -17.27 -5.75
C SER A 12 -14.49 -15.99 -6.40
N ALA A 13 -15.18 -14.86 -6.24
CA ALA A 13 -14.75 -13.58 -6.80
C ALA A 13 -13.43 -13.10 -6.17
N ILE A 14 -13.24 -13.30 -4.87
CA ILE A 14 -11.97 -12.98 -4.19
C ILE A 14 -10.83 -13.87 -4.72
N ILE A 15 -11.08 -15.16 -4.91
CA ILE A 15 -10.09 -16.09 -5.47
C ILE A 15 -9.71 -15.66 -6.90
N ALA A 16 -10.70 -15.35 -7.74
CA ALA A 16 -10.44 -14.89 -9.10
C ALA A 16 -9.63 -13.57 -9.13
N ALA A 17 -9.97 -12.62 -8.26
CA ALA A 17 -9.23 -11.37 -8.10
C ALA A 17 -7.78 -11.59 -7.66
N ALA A 18 -7.56 -12.50 -6.70
CA ALA A 18 -6.22 -12.87 -6.26
C ALA A 18 -5.41 -13.53 -7.38
N SER A 19 -6.00 -14.47 -8.12
CA SER A 19 -5.35 -15.10 -9.27
C SER A 19 -4.96 -14.08 -10.35
N PHE A 20 -5.87 -13.18 -10.71
CA PHE A 20 -5.58 -12.11 -11.66
C PHE A 20 -4.42 -11.22 -11.19
N MET A 21 -4.46 -10.77 -9.93
CA MET A 21 -3.40 -9.96 -9.34
C MET A 21 -2.04 -10.67 -9.37
N LEU A 22 -1.99 -11.96 -9.01
CA LEU A 22 -0.75 -12.74 -8.99
C LEU A 22 -0.19 -12.96 -10.41
N ILE A 23 -1.05 -13.21 -11.39
CA ILE A 23 -0.64 -13.30 -12.80
C ILE A 23 -0.06 -11.95 -13.26
N ALA A 24 -0.76 -10.85 -12.99
CA ALA A 24 -0.28 -9.50 -13.32
C ALA A 24 1.05 -9.18 -12.62
N ALA A 25 1.23 -9.59 -11.35
CA ALA A 25 2.47 -9.42 -10.60
C ALA A 25 3.62 -10.24 -11.18
N ALA A 26 3.37 -11.49 -11.60
CA ALA A 26 4.37 -12.30 -12.27
C ALA A 26 4.82 -11.66 -13.59
N VAL A 27 3.88 -11.16 -14.40
CA VAL A 27 4.18 -10.42 -15.64
C VAL A 27 4.98 -9.14 -15.34
N GLY A 28 4.50 -8.29 -14.43
CA GLY A 28 5.14 -7.00 -14.10
C GLY A 28 6.48 -7.13 -13.37
N SER A 29 6.76 -8.28 -12.75
CA SER A 29 8.07 -8.57 -12.16
C SER A 29 9.12 -8.97 -13.20
N GLY A 30 8.73 -9.19 -14.46
CA GLY A 30 9.62 -9.71 -15.50
C GLY A 30 9.86 -11.22 -15.41
N ALA A 31 9.11 -11.96 -14.58
CA ALA A 31 9.31 -13.40 -14.37
C ALA A 31 9.16 -14.25 -15.66
N PHE A 32 8.53 -13.69 -16.70
CA PHE A 32 8.40 -14.30 -18.02
C PHE A 32 9.37 -13.71 -19.07
N GLY A 33 10.49 -13.11 -18.65
CA GLY A 33 11.50 -12.53 -19.53
C GLY A 33 11.21 -11.09 -19.99
N GLY A 34 10.38 -10.35 -19.25
CA GLY A 34 10.06 -8.94 -19.50
C GLY A 34 10.81 -7.97 -18.59
N THR A 35 10.74 -6.67 -18.86
CA THR A 35 11.29 -5.61 -18.01
C THR A 35 10.47 -5.45 -16.73
N SER A 36 11.15 -5.20 -15.61
CA SER A 36 10.50 -5.05 -14.30
C SER A 36 9.77 -3.70 -14.21
N VAL A 37 8.69 -3.63 -13.42
CA VAL A 37 7.94 -2.36 -13.21
C VAL A 37 8.80 -1.20 -12.71
N SER A 38 9.88 -1.47 -11.99
CA SER A 38 10.86 -0.44 -11.58
C SER A 38 11.68 0.15 -12.75
N GLU A 39 11.81 -0.59 -13.84
CA GLU A 39 12.58 -0.22 -15.04
C GLU A 39 11.66 0.27 -16.17
N LEU A 40 10.35 0.14 -16.01
CA LEU A 40 9.36 0.59 -16.98
C LEU A 40 9.17 2.11 -16.98
N GLN A 41 8.61 2.62 -18.09
CA GLN A 41 8.40 4.05 -18.33
C GLN A 41 9.70 4.85 -18.22
N ASP A 42 10.75 4.37 -18.91
CA ASP A 42 12.10 4.96 -18.92
C ASP A 42 12.73 5.12 -17.52
N GLY A 43 12.36 4.24 -16.59
CA GLY A 43 12.80 4.34 -15.20
C GLY A 43 12.16 5.49 -14.43
N ALA A 44 11.04 6.07 -14.89
CA ALA A 44 10.32 7.10 -14.16
C ALA A 44 9.86 6.63 -12.76
N LEU A 45 9.58 5.33 -12.63
CA LEU A 45 9.24 4.69 -11.35
C LEU A 45 10.45 4.15 -10.58
N SER A 46 11.66 4.32 -11.12
CA SER A 46 12.91 3.93 -10.46
C SER A 46 13.27 4.90 -9.33
N ALA A 47 14.25 4.50 -8.51
CA ALA A 47 14.79 5.35 -7.44
C ALA A 47 15.38 6.67 -7.97
N GLN A 48 15.74 6.73 -9.25
CA GLN A 48 16.31 7.90 -9.89
C GLN A 48 15.24 8.84 -10.47
N GLY A 49 14.00 8.38 -10.60
CA GLY A 49 12.93 9.12 -11.27
C GLY A 49 12.40 10.32 -10.47
N SER A 50 12.57 10.35 -9.14
CA SER A 50 12.22 11.50 -8.31
C SER A 50 12.86 11.47 -6.92
N TYR A 51 12.90 12.62 -6.23
CA TYR A 51 13.35 12.74 -4.83
C TYR A 51 12.54 11.90 -3.83
N LEU A 52 11.35 11.45 -4.21
CA LEU A 52 10.44 10.71 -3.34
C LEU A 52 10.34 9.22 -3.69
N ALA A 53 11.09 8.75 -4.69
CA ALA A 53 11.15 7.36 -5.05
C ALA A 53 12.05 6.59 -4.05
N PRO A 54 11.56 5.51 -3.43
CA PRO A 54 12.40 4.64 -2.61
C PRO A 54 13.47 3.93 -3.45
N ALA A 55 14.61 3.59 -2.83
CA ALA A 55 15.59 2.72 -3.45
C ALA A 55 14.99 1.36 -3.88
N GLY A 56 15.51 0.76 -4.95
CA GLY A 56 15.02 -0.49 -5.55
C GLY A 56 14.73 -1.64 -4.56
N PRO A 57 15.57 -1.90 -3.54
CA PRO A 57 15.29 -2.96 -2.56
C PRO A 57 14.00 -2.76 -1.75
N ALA A 58 13.45 -1.55 -1.68
CA ALA A 58 12.19 -1.27 -1.01
C ALA A 58 11.03 -2.11 -1.55
N PHE A 59 11.03 -2.38 -2.86
CA PHE A 59 9.97 -3.11 -3.56
C PHE A 59 9.84 -4.57 -3.11
N SER A 60 10.83 -5.12 -2.40
CA SER A 60 10.76 -6.45 -1.77
C SER A 60 9.59 -6.63 -0.81
N ILE A 61 9.03 -5.54 -0.26
CA ILE A 61 7.82 -5.57 0.56
C ILE A 61 6.60 -6.11 -0.20
N TRP A 62 6.56 -6.00 -1.53
CA TRP A 62 5.49 -6.61 -2.34
C TRP A 62 5.44 -8.12 -2.16
N SER A 63 6.59 -8.80 -2.03
CA SER A 63 6.61 -10.25 -1.79
C SER A 63 5.92 -10.61 -0.47
N LEU A 64 6.14 -9.81 0.58
CA LEU A 64 5.46 -9.97 1.87
C LEU A 64 3.96 -9.68 1.76
N ILE A 65 3.57 -8.63 1.03
CA ILE A 65 2.17 -8.27 0.80
C ILE A 65 1.45 -9.37 0.00
N TYR A 66 2.03 -9.85 -1.09
CA TYR A 66 1.45 -10.91 -1.91
C TYR A 66 1.33 -12.23 -1.16
N LEU A 67 2.34 -12.61 -0.38
CA LEU A 67 2.25 -13.78 0.51
C LEU A 67 1.10 -13.62 1.52
N GLY A 68 0.97 -12.43 2.11
CA GLY A 68 -0.14 -12.11 3.00
C GLY A 68 -1.50 -12.18 2.31
N LEU A 69 -1.62 -11.68 1.08
CA LEU A 69 -2.85 -11.69 0.29
C LEU A 69 -3.23 -13.11 -0.16
N ILE A 70 -2.25 -13.97 -0.43
CA ILE A 70 -2.46 -15.42 -0.63
C ILE A 70 -3.01 -16.04 0.67
N ALA A 71 -2.39 -15.77 1.81
CA ALA A 71 -2.87 -16.27 3.11
C ALA A 71 -4.31 -15.79 3.41
N TYR A 72 -4.63 -14.53 3.10
CA TYR A 72 -6.00 -14.02 3.19
C TYR A 72 -6.97 -14.73 2.24
N THR A 73 -6.54 -15.00 1.01
CA THR A 73 -7.36 -15.71 0.01
C THR A 73 -7.71 -17.12 0.47
N VAL A 74 -6.75 -17.81 1.11
CA VAL A 74 -6.99 -19.11 1.75
C VAL A 74 -7.93 -18.95 2.95
N TRP A 75 -7.64 -18.00 3.85
CA TRP A 75 -8.45 -17.74 5.05
C TRP A 75 -9.92 -17.50 4.72
N GLN A 76 -10.19 -16.56 3.81
CA GLN A 76 -11.56 -16.19 3.45
C GLN A 76 -12.33 -17.32 2.75
N ALA A 77 -11.63 -18.26 2.10
CA ALA A 77 -12.22 -19.42 1.43
C ALA A 77 -12.66 -20.53 2.41
N LEU A 78 -12.16 -20.51 3.65
CA LEU A 78 -12.54 -21.52 4.65
C LEU A 78 -14.05 -21.51 4.93
N PRO A 79 -14.69 -22.67 5.16
CA PRO A 79 -16.13 -22.75 5.45
C PRO A 79 -16.56 -21.88 6.63
N ALA A 80 -15.71 -21.78 7.66
CA ALA A 80 -15.95 -20.96 8.86
C ALA A 80 -16.07 -19.46 8.54
N GLN A 81 -15.47 -18.99 7.45
CA GLN A 81 -15.48 -17.58 7.04
C GLN A 81 -16.61 -17.24 6.06
N ARG A 82 -17.37 -18.24 5.61
CA ARG A 82 -18.40 -18.06 4.57
C ARG A 82 -19.49 -17.09 5.03
N LEU A 83 -20.06 -17.35 6.21
CA LEU A 83 -21.15 -16.57 6.78
C LEU A 83 -20.67 -15.44 7.70
N ASP A 84 -19.35 -15.27 7.83
CA ASP A 84 -18.76 -14.26 8.69
C ASP A 84 -19.11 -12.85 8.21
N GLU A 85 -19.74 -12.05 9.07
CA GLU A 85 -20.21 -10.70 8.72
C GLU A 85 -19.07 -9.73 8.44
N ARG A 86 -17.92 -9.89 9.09
CA ARG A 86 -16.76 -9.06 8.84
C ARG A 86 -16.23 -9.38 7.44
N GLN A 87 -16.10 -10.65 7.08
CA GLN A 87 -15.69 -11.07 5.74
C GLN A 87 -16.69 -10.63 4.66
N ARG A 88 -18.00 -10.67 4.95
CA ARG A 88 -19.04 -10.09 4.07
C ARG A 88 -18.84 -8.59 3.86
N ALA A 89 -18.50 -7.86 4.93
CA ALA A 89 -18.35 -6.42 4.87
C ALA A 89 -17.09 -5.97 4.11
N VAL A 90 -15.98 -6.71 4.22
CA VAL A 90 -14.69 -6.30 3.64
C VAL A 90 -14.31 -7.05 2.37
N GLY A 91 -14.83 -8.26 2.16
CA GLY A 91 -14.33 -9.18 1.14
C GLY A 91 -14.41 -8.61 -0.28
N GLY A 92 -15.52 -7.95 -0.63
CA GLY A 92 -15.66 -7.29 -1.94
C GLY A 92 -14.67 -6.14 -2.15
N TRP A 93 -14.37 -5.38 -1.10
CA TRP A 93 -13.39 -4.29 -1.16
C TRP A 93 -11.95 -4.82 -1.26
N ILE A 94 -11.65 -5.94 -0.61
CA ILE A 94 -10.34 -6.58 -0.73
C ILE A 94 -10.17 -7.19 -2.13
N ALA A 95 -11.21 -7.84 -2.69
CA ALA A 95 -11.19 -8.30 -4.08
C ALA A 95 -10.95 -7.13 -5.05
N LEU A 96 -11.66 -6.01 -4.89
CA LEU A 96 -11.44 -4.81 -5.69
C LEU A 96 -10.01 -4.29 -5.54
N SER A 97 -9.42 -4.32 -4.34
CA SER A 97 -8.02 -3.92 -4.14
C SER A 97 -7.04 -4.82 -4.90
N MET A 98 -7.30 -6.14 -4.97
CA MET A 98 -6.47 -7.07 -5.74
C MET A 98 -6.59 -6.81 -7.25
N VAL A 99 -7.81 -6.56 -7.74
CA VAL A 99 -8.03 -6.20 -9.15
C VAL A 99 -7.33 -4.89 -9.49
N LEU A 100 -7.51 -3.84 -8.70
CA LEU A 100 -6.86 -2.55 -8.92
C LEU A 100 -5.34 -2.64 -8.82
N ASN A 101 -4.82 -3.52 -7.96
CA ASN A 101 -3.38 -3.77 -7.87
C ASN A 101 -2.84 -4.46 -9.13
N GLY A 102 -3.53 -5.47 -9.65
CA GLY A 102 -3.18 -6.08 -10.95
C GLY A 102 -3.30 -5.10 -12.12
N LEU A 103 -4.35 -4.27 -12.13
CA LEU A 103 -4.52 -3.23 -13.16
C LEU A 103 -3.46 -2.14 -13.08
N TRP A 104 -3.02 -1.76 -11.88
CA TRP A 104 -1.90 -0.83 -11.70
C TRP A 104 -0.64 -1.37 -12.40
N LEU A 105 -0.29 -2.64 -12.19
CA LEU A 105 0.84 -3.28 -12.88
C LEU A 105 0.66 -3.29 -14.40
N VAL A 106 -0.53 -3.66 -14.89
CA VAL A 106 -0.85 -3.66 -16.32
C VAL A 106 -0.70 -2.25 -16.92
N THR A 107 -1.22 -1.22 -16.24
CA THR A 107 -1.09 0.15 -16.72
C THR A 107 0.33 0.68 -16.67
N ALA A 108 1.12 0.32 -15.65
CA ALA A 108 2.54 0.66 -15.58
C ALA A 108 3.35 0.02 -16.73
N GLN A 109 2.97 -1.19 -17.15
CA GLN A 109 3.67 -1.92 -18.21
C GLN A 109 3.28 -1.49 -19.62
N PHE A 110 2.00 -1.30 -19.87
CA PHE A 110 1.49 -1.22 -21.24
C PHE A 110 0.84 0.13 -21.58
N TRP A 111 0.62 1.01 -20.60
CA TRP A 111 -0.13 2.26 -20.76
C TRP A 111 0.70 3.46 -20.30
N SER A 112 0.05 4.61 -20.11
CA SER A 112 0.69 5.86 -19.70
C SER A 112 0.82 6.02 -18.18
N LEU A 113 1.78 6.85 -17.76
CA LEU A 113 2.03 7.13 -16.35
C LEU A 113 0.84 7.80 -15.64
N ILE A 114 0.05 8.63 -16.34
CA ILE A 114 -1.19 9.18 -15.76
C ILE A 114 -2.25 8.08 -15.52
N ALA A 115 -2.35 7.08 -16.39
CA ALA A 115 -3.23 5.94 -16.16
C ALA A 115 -2.77 5.14 -14.94
N THR A 116 -1.46 4.94 -14.79
CA THR A 116 -0.85 4.32 -13.60
C THR A 116 -1.15 5.09 -12.32
N VAL A 117 -1.05 6.43 -12.34
CA VAL A 117 -1.41 7.32 -11.23
C VAL A 117 -2.89 7.20 -10.85
N ILE A 118 -3.79 7.17 -11.83
CA ILE A 118 -5.22 7.01 -11.58
C ILE A 118 -5.49 5.63 -10.94
N MET A 119 -4.90 4.55 -11.47
CA MET A 119 -5.09 3.21 -10.91
C MET A 119 -4.58 3.09 -9.48
N ILE A 120 -3.40 3.64 -9.18
CA ILE A 120 -2.85 3.56 -7.81
C ILE A 120 -3.63 4.44 -6.83
N ALA A 121 -4.17 5.58 -7.26
CA ALA A 121 -5.04 6.41 -6.44
C ALA A 121 -6.37 5.71 -6.12
N LEU A 122 -6.97 5.01 -7.10
CA LEU A 122 -8.16 4.19 -6.89
C LEU A 122 -7.88 3.02 -5.94
N LEU A 123 -6.71 2.37 -6.08
CA LEU A 123 -6.24 1.33 -5.17
C LEU A 123 -6.11 1.87 -3.73
N LEU A 124 -5.45 3.02 -3.56
CA LEU A 124 -5.28 3.66 -2.25
C LEU A 124 -6.63 3.99 -1.59
N ALA A 125 -7.56 4.57 -2.33
CA ALA A 125 -8.91 4.88 -1.84
C ALA A 125 -9.67 3.60 -1.43
N THR A 126 -9.55 2.53 -2.22
CA THR A 126 -10.14 1.22 -1.92
C THR A 126 -9.54 0.64 -0.64
N LEU A 127 -8.22 0.69 -0.47
CA LEU A 127 -7.54 0.22 0.73
C LEU A 127 -7.88 1.07 1.95
N ALA A 128 -7.98 2.40 1.81
CA ALA A 128 -8.45 3.27 2.88
C ALA A 128 -9.86 2.85 3.36
N ARG A 129 -10.75 2.52 2.42
CA ARG A 129 -12.08 1.99 2.74
C ARG A 129 -12.00 0.65 3.49
N VAL A 130 -11.15 -0.28 3.05
CA VAL A 130 -10.89 -1.55 3.75
C VAL A 130 -10.45 -1.29 5.19
N ILE A 131 -9.46 -0.40 5.39
CA ILE A 131 -8.92 -0.07 6.71
C ILE A 131 -9.99 0.54 7.63
N VAL A 132 -10.85 1.42 7.12
CA VAL A 132 -11.98 1.98 7.89
C VAL A 132 -12.98 0.89 8.29
N LEU A 133 -13.33 -0.02 7.37
CA LEU A 133 -14.28 -1.09 7.65
C LEU A 133 -13.74 -2.10 8.66
N LEU A 134 -12.45 -2.42 8.58
CA LEU A 134 -11.75 -3.27 9.54
C LEU A 134 -11.54 -2.56 10.89
N GLY A 135 -11.48 -1.23 10.92
CA GLY A 135 -11.45 -0.45 12.16
C GLY A 135 -12.76 -0.56 12.95
N ARG A 136 -13.90 -0.56 12.24
CA ARG A 136 -15.25 -0.64 12.82
C ARG A 136 -15.66 -2.05 13.27
N ARG A 137 -14.93 -3.07 12.84
CA ARG A 137 -15.22 -4.47 13.16
C ARG A 137 -13.96 -5.07 13.78
N PRO A 138 -13.89 -5.34 15.09
CA PRO A 138 -12.68 -5.88 15.73
C PRO A 138 -12.45 -7.35 15.36
N ALA A 139 -11.18 -7.76 15.30
CA ALA A 139 -10.81 -9.13 14.92
C ALA A 139 -11.18 -10.11 16.03
N ARG A 140 -11.71 -11.28 15.67
CA ARG A 140 -12.17 -12.31 16.62
C ARG A 140 -11.02 -13.12 17.23
N GLY A 141 -9.83 -13.03 16.66
CA GLY A 141 -8.64 -13.72 17.17
C GLY A 141 -7.36 -13.20 16.55
N TRP A 142 -6.23 -13.73 17.04
CA TRP A 142 -4.91 -13.37 16.54
C TRP A 142 -4.69 -13.75 15.07
N PRO A 143 -5.09 -14.94 14.58
CA PRO A 143 -4.91 -15.30 13.17
C PRO A 143 -5.59 -14.34 12.20
N GLU A 144 -6.85 -13.98 12.47
CA GLU A 144 -7.59 -13.01 11.66
C GLU A 144 -6.95 -11.61 11.72
N ARG A 145 -6.45 -11.22 12.90
CA ARG A 145 -5.74 -9.94 13.05
C ARG A 145 -4.45 -9.91 12.23
N VAL A 146 -3.71 -11.00 12.12
CA VAL A 146 -2.51 -11.03 11.28
C VAL A 146 -2.89 -11.06 9.79
N VAL A 147 -3.71 -12.02 9.40
CA VAL A 147 -3.99 -12.34 8.00
C VAL A 147 -4.90 -11.30 7.32
N VAL A 148 -5.83 -10.70 8.06
CA VAL A 148 -6.73 -9.67 7.50
C VAL A 148 -6.21 -8.29 7.84
N ASP A 149 -5.94 -7.99 9.11
CA ASP A 149 -5.61 -6.63 9.53
C ASP A 149 -4.16 -6.24 9.25
N GLY A 150 -3.23 -7.16 9.51
CA GLY A 150 -1.81 -6.99 9.22
C GLY A 150 -1.58 -6.83 7.72
N VAL A 151 -2.03 -7.80 6.92
CA VAL A 151 -1.83 -7.81 5.46
C VAL A 151 -2.40 -6.57 4.79
N ASN A 152 -3.68 -6.26 5.00
CA ASN A 152 -4.29 -5.08 4.39
C ASN A 152 -3.71 -3.78 4.95
N GLY A 153 -3.23 -3.79 6.19
CA GLY A 153 -2.48 -2.69 6.78
C GLY A 153 -1.16 -2.43 6.07
N LEU A 154 -0.35 -3.48 5.85
CA LEU A 154 0.89 -3.40 5.09
C LEU A 154 0.62 -2.92 3.66
N HIS A 155 -0.39 -3.48 3.01
CA HIS A 155 -0.78 -3.12 1.65
C HIS A 155 -1.14 -1.63 1.55
N PHE A 156 -2.00 -1.13 2.46
CA PHE A 156 -2.36 0.29 2.52
C PHE A 156 -1.15 1.20 2.77
N GLY A 157 -0.31 0.85 3.74
CA GLY A 157 0.85 1.66 4.10
C GLY A 157 1.88 1.74 2.97
N TRP A 158 2.11 0.64 2.26
CA TRP A 158 3.00 0.61 1.10
C TRP A 158 2.42 1.36 -0.11
N VAL A 159 1.14 1.13 -0.44
CA VAL A 159 0.46 1.83 -1.55
C VAL A 159 0.43 3.35 -1.31
N THR A 160 0.43 3.81 -0.07
CA THR A 160 0.57 5.25 0.25
C THR A 160 1.89 5.82 -0.29
N ILE A 161 3.01 5.14 -0.04
CA ILE A 161 4.34 5.57 -0.56
C ILE A 161 4.42 5.38 -2.07
N ALA A 162 3.91 4.27 -2.60
CA ALA A 162 3.90 4.03 -4.03
C ALA A 162 3.06 5.08 -4.77
N THR A 163 1.94 5.54 -4.20
CA THR A 163 1.12 6.63 -4.77
C THR A 163 1.92 7.92 -4.86
N VAL A 164 2.67 8.27 -3.80
CA VAL A 164 3.56 9.43 -3.81
C VAL A 164 4.58 9.31 -4.94
N ALA A 165 5.28 8.17 -5.04
CA ALA A 165 6.28 7.94 -6.08
C ALA A 165 5.70 8.01 -7.52
N ASN A 166 4.50 7.47 -7.74
CA ASN A 166 3.84 7.51 -9.05
C ASN A 166 3.41 8.93 -9.42
N ILE A 167 2.84 9.68 -8.48
CA ILE A 167 2.44 11.07 -8.72
C ILE A 167 3.67 11.94 -8.98
N THR A 168 4.76 11.74 -8.24
CA THR A 168 5.97 12.55 -8.41
C THR A 168 6.67 12.23 -9.71
N ALA A 169 6.74 10.95 -10.10
CA ALA A 169 7.21 10.53 -11.41
C ALA A 169 6.38 11.16 -12.54
N TRP A 170 5.07 11.28 -12.37
CA TRP A 170 4.23 11.95 -13.38
C TRP A 170 4.50 13.45 -13.43
N LEU A 171 4.62 14.10 -12.27
CA LEU A 171 4.91 15.52 -12.18
C LEU A 171 6.27 15.89 -12.78
N THR A 172 7.29 15.03 -12.69
CA THR A 172 8.58 15.31 -13.35
C THR A 172 8.49 15.36 -14.87
N GLN A 173 7.44 14.79 -15.49
CA GLN A 173 7.20 14.88 -16.94
C GLN A 173 6.39 16.12 -17.36
N ILE A 174 5.54 16.66 -16.48
CA ILE A 174 4.58 17.71 -16.84
C ILE A 174 4.78 19.04 -16.12
N ALA A 175 5.57 19.07 -15.04
CA ALA A 175 5.78 20.27 -14.26
C ALA A 175 6.66 21.28 -15.04
N PRO A 176 6.44 22.59 -14.87
CA PRO A 176 7.30 23.60 -15.47
C PRO A 176 8.75 23.48 -14.98
N GLU A 177 9.73 23.72 -15.85
CA GLU A 177 11.16 23.64 -15.51
C GLU A 177 11.54 24.49 -14.28
N SER A 178 10.84 25.63 -14.08
CA SER A 178 11.00 26.49 -12.90
C SER A 178 10.80 25.78 -11.55
N TRP A 179 10.07 24.65 -11.51
CA TRP A 179 9.83 23.87 -10.29
C TRP A 179 10.99 22.92 -9.97
N ALA A 180 11.84 22.59 -10.95
CA ALA A 180 12.98 21.68 -10.75
C ALA A 180 13.93 22.21 -9.66
N GLY A 181 14.17 23.54 -9.63
CA GLY A 181 14.97 24.19 -8.59
C GLY A 181 14.35 24.17 -7.18
N GLN A 182 13.09 23.77 -7.04
CA GLN A 182 12.37 23.66 -5.77
C GLN A 182 11.94 22.21 -5.45
N ALA A 183 12.44 21.22 -6.18
CA ALA A 183 12.03 19.83 -6.06
C ALA A 183 12.23 19.29 -4.62
N GLU A 184 13.29 19.71 -3.93
CA GLU A 184 13.56 19.35 -2.53
C GLU A 184 12.51 19.92 -1.56
N ILE A 185 12.05 21.16 -1.77
CA ILE A 185 10.98 21.78 -0.97
C ILE A 185 9.68 21.00 -1.15
N TRP A 186 9.32 20.69 -2.40
CA TRP A 186 8.14 19.88 -2.70
C TRP A 186 8.22 18.48 -2.10
N ALA A 187 9.41 17.87 -2.10
CA ALA A 187 9.62 16.58 -1.46
C ALA A 187 9.31 16.64 0.05
N VAL A 188 9.83 17.65 0.75
CA VAL A 188 9.55 17.85 2.18
C VAL A 188 8.06 18.11 2.45
N VAL A 189 7.40 18.94 1.64
CA VAL A 189 5.95 19.21 1.78
C VAL A 189 5.14 17.92 1.64
N VAL A 190 5.45 17.09 0.66
CA VAL A 190 4.77 15.79 0.47
C VAL A 190 5.03 14.84 1.64
N LEU A 191 6.25 14.80 2.19
CA LEU A 191 6.56 14.00 3.38
C LEU A 191 5.76 14.44 4.61
N VAL A 192 5.51 15.75 4.78
CA VAL A 192 4.62 16.27 5.82
C VAL A 192 3.18 15.79 5.59
N VAL A 193 2.69 15.80 4.35
CA VAL A 193 1.36 15.27 4.03
C VAL A 193 1.27 13.77 4.34
N VAL A 194 2.29 12.98 3.98
CA VAL A 194 2.40 11.56 4.33
C VAL A 194 2.35 11.35 5.83
N LEU A 195 3.07 12.19 6.61
CA LEU A 195 3.03 12.14 8.07
C LEU A 195 1.62 12.37 8.61
N VAL A 196 0.94 13.44 8.17
CA VAL A 196 -0.40 13.81 8.65
C VAL A 196 -1.41 12.68 8.35
N ILE A 197 -1.40 12.16 7.12
CA ILE A 197 -2.30 11.07 6.72
C ILE A 197 -1.99 9.79 7.50
N GLY A 198 -0.71 9.44 7.62
CA GLY A 198 -0.27 8.22 8.32
C GLY A 198 -0.59 8.26 9.82
N VAL A 199 -0.35 9.40 10.49
CA VAL A 199 -0.73 9.60 11.90
C VAL A 199 -2.24 9.53 12.07
N ALA A 200 -3.02 10.21 11.23
CA ALA A 200 -4.48 10.16 11.30
C ALA A 200 -5.00 8.72 11.11
N ALA A 201 -4.44 7.97 10.16
CA ALA A 201 -4.78 6.56 9.94
C ALA A 201 -4.40 5.69 11.14
N ALA A 202 -3.20 5.85 11.70
CA ALA A 202 -2.74 5.11 12.88
C ALA A 202 -3.68 5.35 14.08
N LEU A 203 -3.99 6.61 14.38
CA LEU A 203 -4.84 7.00 15.51
C LEU A 203 -6.29 6.53 15.33
N LYS A 204 -6.86 6.64 14.13
CA LYS A 204 -8.25 6.20 13.86
C LYS A 204 -8.41 4.68 13.90
N THR A 205 -7.38 3.94 13.53
CA THR A 205 -7.49 2.48 13.34
C THR A 205 -6.90 1.69 14.51
N GLY A 206 -5.98 2.27 15.27
CA GLY A 206 -5.22 1.59 16.32
C GLY A 206 -4.38 0.44 15.75
N ARG A 207 -3.88 0.58 14.52
CA ARG A 207 -3.12 -0.45 13.80
C ARG A 207 -1.73 0.06 13.47
N ILE A 208 -0.74 -0.78 13.76
CA ILE A 208 0.67 -0.48 13.50
C ILE A 208 1.11 -0.86 12.07
N ALA A 209 0.44 -1.82 11.43
CA ALA A 209 0.86 -2.35 10.13
C ALA A 209 0.98 -1.27 9.02
N PRO A 210 0.01 -0.33 8.86
CA PRO A 210 0.19 0.79 7.94
C PRO A 210 1.43 1.62 8.22
N ALA A 211 1.65 1.97 9.50
CA ALA A 211 2.78 2.79 9.91
C ALA A 211 4.12 2.09 9.61
N LEU A 212 4.22 0.77 9.83
CA LEU A 212 5.43 0.00 9.52
C LEU A 212 5.73 -0.04 8.03
N ALA A 213 4.71 -0.30 7.18
CA ALA A 213 4.92 -0.35 5.73
C ALA A 213 5.25 1.01 5.14
N THR A 214 4.60 2.09 5.60
CA THR A 214 4.96 3.45 5.17
C THR A 214 6.37 3.81 5.63
N SER A 215 6.74 3.49 6.88
CA SER A 215 8.08 3.76 7.43
C SER A 215 9.17 2.96 6.72
N TRP A 216 8.88 1.73 6.29
CA TRP A 216 9.78 0.93 5.45
C TRP A 216 10.10 1.65 4.13
N GLY A 217 9.07 2.15 3.44
CA GLY A 217 9.27 2.91 2.20
C GLY A 217 10.07 4.18 2.41
N LEU A 218 9.79 4.92 3.49
CA LEU A 218 10.53 6.13 3.86
C LEU A 218 11.99 5.86 4.24
N ALA A 219 12.27 4.74 4.91
CA ALA A 219 13.64 4.34 5.23
C ALA A 219 14.45 4.09 3.95
N TRP A 220 13.88 3.39 2.97
CA TRP A 220 14.55 3.17 1.69
C TRP A 220 14.60 4.40 0.78
N LEU A 221 13.65 5.32 0.92
CA LEU A 221 13.74 6.65 0.33
C LEU A 221 14.96 7.39 0.90
N ALA A 222 15.13 7.40 2.22
CA ALA A 222 16.30 8.02 2.84
C ALA A 222 17.62 7.38 2.38
N VAL A 223 17.70 6.04 2.31
CA VAL A 223 18.86 5.35 1.73
C VAL A 223 19.10 5.81 0.29
N GLY A 224 18.06 5.81 -0.54
CA GLY A 224 18.17 6.23 -1.94
C GLY A 224 18.60 7.69 -2.13
N ARG A 225 18.37 8.58 -1.15
CA ARG A 225 18.81 9.99 -1.18
C ARG A 225 20.17 10.24 -0.56
N LEU A 226 20.70 9.29 0.21
CA LEU A 226 22.04 9.35 0.81
C LEU A 226 23.09 8.60 -0.01
N THR A 227 22.69 7.61 -0.81
CA THR A 227 23.62 6.72 -1.52
C THR A 227 23.43 6.70 -3.03
N GLY A 228 22.54 7.53 -3.58
CA GLY A 228 22.21 7.53 -5.00
C GLY A 228 21.53 8.83 -5.44
N GLU A 229 21.27 8.92 -6.74
CA GLU A 229 20.76 10.15 -7.37
C GLU A 229 19.22 10.21 -7.49
N PRO A 230 18.62 11.41 -7.46
CA PRO A 230 19.24 12.66 -7.01
C PRO A 230 19.56 12.65 -5.51
N GLU A 231 20.80 13.01 -5.16
CA GLU A 231 21.24 13.13 -3.76
C GLU A 231 20.49 14.27 -3.04
N SER A 232 20.02 14.04 -1.81
CA SER A 232 19.45 15.08 -0.96
C SER A 232 19.44 14.67 0.51
N THR A 233 20.38 15.23 1.27
CA THR A 233 20.45 15.02 2.72
C THR A 233 19.19 15.55 3.41
N THR A 234 18.63 16.69 2.97
CA THR A 234 17.41 17.25 3.57
C THR A 234 16.22 16.32 3.43
N THR A 235 15.99 15.79 2.22
CA THR A 235 14.89 14.85 1.95
C THR A 235 15.09 13.55 2.72
N ALA A 236 16.33 13.06 2.81
CA ALA A 236 16.65 11.87 3.59
C ALA A 236 16.34 12.04 5.08
N VAL A 237 16.79 13.14 5.70
CA VAL A 237 16.55 13.44 7.11
C VAL A 237 15.06 13.63 7.37
N ALA A 238 14.34 14.34 6.51
CA ALA A 238 12.89 14.50 6.61
C ALA A 238 12.17 13.14 6.56
N ALA A 239 12.56 12.25 5.64
CA ALA A 239 11.97 10.92 5.52
C ALA A 239 12.22 10.05 6.77
N ILE A 240 13.42 10.12 7.36
CA ILE A 240 13.75 9.44 8.62
C ILE A 240 12.89 9.96 9.77
N ILE A 241 12.76 11.28 9.92
CA ILE A 241 11.93 11.90 10.97
C ILE A 241 10.47 11.45 10.82
N VAL A 242 9.93 11.48 9.61
CA VAL A 242 8.55 11.04 9.34
C VAL A 242 8.38 9.55 9.63
N ALA A 243 9.32 8.70 9.23
CA ALA A 243 9.30 7.27 9.53
C ALA A 243 9.25 7.00 11.04
N VAL A 244 10.14 7.62 11.82
CA VAL A 244 10.17 7.47 13.28
C VAL A 244 8.87 7.97 13.92
N ALA A 245 8.38 9.13 13.49
CA ALA A 245 7.13 9.69 14.00
C ALA A 245 5.92 8.80 13.70
N LEU A 246 5.86 8.18 12.51
CA LEU A 246 4.80 7.23 12.15
C LEU A 246 4.84 5.97 12.99
N VAL A 247 6.03 5.37 13.21
CA VAL A 247 6.18 4.21 14.11
C VAL A 247 5.74 4.57 15.52
N ALA A 248 6.19 5.71 16.05
CA ALA A 248 5.80 6.17 17.39
C ALA A 248 4.28 6.38 17.51
N ALA A 249 3.65 7.01 16.51
CA ALA A 249 2.20 7.18 16.46
C ALA A 249 1.46 5.84 16.38
N GLY A 250 1.97 4.88 15.60
CA GLY A 250 1.44 3.52 15.51
C GLY A 250 1.50 2.77 16.85
N VAL A 251 2.63 2.82 17.53
CA VAL A 251 2.82 2.22 18.88
C VAL A 251 1.88 2.89 19.90
N LEU A 252 1.79 4.22 19.90
CA LEU A 252 0.90 4.96 20.77
C LEU A 252 -0.58 4.59 20.52
N ALA A 253 -0.99 4.47 19.26
CA ALA A 253 -2.36 4.10 18.90
C ALA A 253 -2.71 2.67 19.36
N VAL A 254 -1.79 1.71 19.19
CA VAL A 254 -1.97 0.34 19.65
C VAL A 254 -2.06 0.27 21.18
N THR A 255 -1.18 0.99 21.90
CA THR A 255 -1.17 0.98 23.37
C THR A 255 -2.41 1.64 23.96
N ARG A 256 -2.87 2.77 23.41
CA ARG A 256 -4.13 3.42 23.82
C ARG A 256 -5.33 2.50 23.64
N ARG A 257 -5.43 1.83 22.49
CA ARG A 257 -6.56 0.92 22.20
C ARG A 257 -6.62 -0.29 23.15
N ARG A 258 -5.47 -0.77 23.64
CA ARG A 258 -5.42 -1.84 24.65
C ARG A 258 -5.89 -1.39 26.03
N ARG A 259 -5.79 -0.09 26.35
CA ARG A 259 -6.12 0.47 27.67
C ARG A 259 -7.59 0.83 27.84
N THR A 260 -8.32 1.10 26.75
CA THR A 260 -9.78 1.30 26.78
C THR A 260 -10.50 -0.04 26.80
N PRO A 261 -11.13 -0.47 27.90
CA PRO A 261 -11.98 -1.65 27.91
C PRO A 261 -13.20 -1.37 27.05
N VAL A 262 -13.52 -2.28 26.11
CA VAL A 262 -14.85 -2.28 25.52
C VAL A 262 -15.75 -2.89 26.59
N HIS A 263 -16.51 -2.05 27.30
CA HIS A 263 -17.57 -2.55 28.17
C HIS A 263 -18.58 -3.33 27.31
N PRO A 264 -18.96 -4.55 27.70
CA PRO A 264 -19.86 -5.41 26.93
C PRO A 264 -21.26 -4.80 26.80
#